data_AF-A0A7K5BH62-F1
#
_entry.id   AF-A0A7K5BH62-F1
#
_cell.length_a   1.000
_cell.length_b   1.000
_cell.length_c   1.000
_cell.angle_alpha   90.00
_cell.angle_beta   90.00
_cell.angle_gamma   90.00
#
_symmetry.space_group_name_H-M   'P 1'
#
loop_
_entity.id
_entity.type
_entity.pdbx_description
1 polymer ?
#
loop_
_entity_poly.entity_id
_entity_poly.type
_entity_poly.pdbx_seq_one_letter_code
_entity_poly.pdbx_strand_id
1 'polypeptide(L)'
;FGIATDENFVITTTNRKEITEDNFSELVQDGVTLYLLQSVDQILLLATKERIDFLPHYDTLVKSGMYEYYASEGQNPLPFALAELIDNSLSATSRNTGIRSIQIKLLFDDSQGKPAVAVIDNGSGMTSKQLNNWAVYRLSKFTRQGDFE
;
A
#
# COMPACT_ATOMS: atom_id res chain seq x y z
N PHE A 1 30.23 25.65 -1.68
CA PHE A 1 30.67 25.50 -3.08
C PHE A 1 31.86 26.39 -3.46
N GLY A 2 32.22 27.43 -2.69
CA GLY A 2 33.39 28.27 -3.01
C GLY A 2 33.22 29.06 -4.32
N ILE A 3 31.98 29.30 -4.71
CA ILE A 3 31.57 30.03 -5.92
C ILE A 3 31.58 31.52 -5.61
N ALA A 4 32.14 32.32 -6.49
CA ALA A 4 32.22 33.77 -6.32
C ALA A 4 30.84 34.42 -6.55
N THR A 5 30.57 35.56 -5.90
CA THR A 5 29.25 36.22 -5.97
C THR A 5 28.93 36.83 -7.34
N ASP A 6 29.94 37.03 -8.17
CA ASP A 6 29.87 37.53 -9.53
C ASP A 6 29.76 36.41 -10.59
N GLU A 7 29.83 35.15 -10.17
CA GLU A 7 29.67 34.01 -11.07
C GLU A 7 28.19 33.82 -11.43
N ASN A 8 27.88 33.87 -12.73
CA ASN A 8 26.52 33.63 -13.21
C ASN A 8 26.20 32.14 -13.19
N PHE A 9 25.33 31.74 -12.27
CA PHE A 9 24.76 30.40 -12.20
C PHE A 9 23.26 30.49 -11.91
N VAL A 10 22.55 29.40 -12.18
CA VAL A 10 21.14 29.22 -11.86
C VAL A 10 20.94 27.98 -11.02
N ILE A 11 19.93 28.01 -10.16
CA ILE A 11 19.45 26.83 -9.44
C ILE A 11 18.13 26.42 -10.10
N THR A 12 18.00 25.14 -10.46
CA THR A 12 16.79 24.64 -11.11
C THR A 12 16.29 23.35 -10.46
N THR A 13 15.00 23.06 -10.62
CA THR A 13 14.47 21.72 -10.34
C THR A 13 14.98 20.70 -11.37
N THR A 14 14.73 19.41 -11.14
CA THR A 14 15.05 18.34 -12.10
C THR A 14 14.35 18.52 -13.46
N ASN A 15 13.26 19.30 -13.52
CA ASN A 15 12.54 19.69 -14.73
C ASN A 15 13.00 21.02 -15.35
N ARG A 16 14.17 21.55 -14.97
CA ARG A 16 14.72 22.83 -15.44
C ARG A 16 13.86 24.07 -15.14
N LYS A 17 13.00 24.01 -14.11
CA LYS A 17 12.32 25.22 -13.61
C LYS A 17 13.28 25.99 -12.72
N GLU A 18 13.62 27.22 -13.10
CA GLU A 18 14.51 28.09 -12.33
C GLU A 18 13.88 28.50 -11.00
N ILE A 19 14.69 28.43 -9.94
CA ILE A 19 14.31 28.86 -8.60
C ILE A 19 14.53 30.37 -8.49
N THR A 20 13.46 31.08 -8.16
CA THR A 20 13.46 32.53 -7.96
C THR A 20 12.90 32.85 -6.57
N GLU A 21 13.02 34.10 -6.14
CA GLU A 21 12.44 34.56 -4.86
C GLU A 21 10.92 34.30 -4.80
N ASP A 22 10.22 34.54 -5.91
CA ASP A 22 8.76 34.39 -6.01
C ASP A 22 8.27 32.94 -5.85
N ASN A 23 9.08 31.96 -6.27
CA ASN A 23 8.67 30.55 -6.33
C ASN A 23 9.43 29.65 -5.33
N PHE A 24 10.37 30.20 -4.57
CA PHE A 24 11.25 29.44 -3.68
C PHE A 24 10.45 28.57 -2.69
N SER A 25 9.46 29.15 -2.02
CA SER A 25 8.66 28.44 -1.01
C SER A 25 7.72 27.39 -1.59
N GLU A 26 7.39 27.48 -2.88
CA GLU A 26 6.55 26.50 -3.58
C GLU A 26 7.42 25.33 -4.07
N LEU A 27 8.59 25.61 -4.63
CA LEU A 27 9.40 24.63 -5.34
C LEU A 27 10.45 23.93 -4.46
N VAL A 28 10.97 24.59 -3.43
CA VAL A 28 11.97 24.02 -2.54
C VAL A 28 11.26 23.36 -1.35
N GLN A 29 10.70 22.18 -1.61
CA GLN A 29 10.05 21.33 -0.61
C GLN A 29 11.02 20.27 -0.05
N ASP A 30 10.61 19.58 1.01
CA ASP A 30 11.35 18.41 1.50
C ASP A 30 11.48 17.33 0.43
N GLY A 31 12.64 16.67 0.39
CA GLY A 31 12.93 15.57 -0.54
C GLY A 31 13.26 15.96 -1.99
N VAL A 32 13.15 17.23 -2.40
CA VAL A 32 13.43 17.64 -3.79
C VAL A 32 14.93 17.55 -4.14
N THR A 33 15.23 17.27 -5.40
CA THR A 33 16.59 17.38 -5.95
C THR A 33 16.70 18.66 -6.79
N LEU A 34 17.75 19.44 -6.57
CA LEU A 34 18.04 20.66 -7.32
C LEU A 34 19.35 20.54 -8.09
N TYR A 35 19.44 21.25 -9.21
CA TYR A 35 20.65 21.38 -10.01
C TYR A 35 21.26 22.78 -9.87
N LEU A 36 22.58 22.81 -9.85
CA LEU A 36 23.38 24.02 -9.99
C LEU A 36 23.99 24.03 -11.40
N LEU A 37 23.61 25.00 -12.22
CA LEU A 37 23.95 25.08 -13.65
C LEU A 37 24.45 26.49 -14.02
N GLN A 38 25.16 26.63 -15.14
CA GLN A 38 25.57 27.92 -15.72
C GLN A 38 24.41 28.62 -16.44
N SER A 39 23.45 27.87 -16.97
CA SER A 39 22.22 28.38 -17.57
C SER A 39 21.12 27.32 -17.48
N VAL A 40 19.85 27.74 -17.57
CA VAL A 40 18.68 26.85 -17.42
C VAL A 40 18.74 25.68 -18.40
N ASP A 41 19.19 25.91 -19.63
CA ASP A 41 19.25 24.92 -20.72
C ASP A 41 20.60 24.22 -20.84
N GLN A 42 21.54 24.41 -19.89
CA GLN A 42 22.85 23.77 -19.93
C GLN A 42 22.71 22.25 -20.14
N ILE A 43 23.46 21.67 -21.08
CA ILE A 43 23.47 20.22 -21.29
C ILE A 43 24.00 19.53 -20.02
N LEU A 44 23.28 18.51 -19.54
CA LEU A 44 23.79 17.66 -18.46
C LEU A 44 24.91 16.79 -19.01
N LEU A 45 26.16 17.17 -18.72
CA LEU A 45 27.35 16.42 -19.13
C LEU A 45 27.46 15.06 -18.44
N LEU A 46 26.82 14.93 -17.27
CA LEU A 46 26.75 13.70 -16.49
C LEU A 46 25.31 13.50 -16.02
N ALA A 47 24.89 12.23 -15.97
CA ALA A 47 23.60 11.86 -15.39
C ALA A 47 23.59 12.12 -13.88
N THR A 48 22.45 12.55 -13.37
CA THR A 48 22.17 12.80 -11.95
C THR A 48 21.33 11.66 -11.38
N LYS A 49 21.21 11.60 -10.05
CA LYS A 49 20.34 10.66 -9.35
C LYS A 49 19.38 11.44 -8.49
N GLU A 50 18.13 11.51 -8.92
CA GLU A 50 17.02 12.07 -8.16
C GLU A 50 16.51 11.01 -7.18
N ARG A 51 16.36 11.39 -5.90
CA ARG A 51 15.76 10.53 -4.89
C ARG A 51 14.24 10.62 -4.98
N ILE A 52 13.58 9.47 -4.90
CA ILE A 52 12.13 9.37 -4.89
C ILE A 52 11.67 8.32 -3.88
N ASP A 53 10.49 8.54 -3.30
CA ASP A 53 9.75 7.53 -2.55
C ASP A 53 8.55 7.07 -3.39
N PHE A 54 8.48 5.77 -3.67
CA PHE A 54 7.39 5.16 -4.44
C PHE A 54 6.65 4.13 -3.61
N LEU A 55 6.27 4.52 -2.38
CA LEU A 55 5.45 3.69 -1.52
C LEU A 55 4.13 3.36 -2.22
N PRO A 56 3.66 2.09 -2.19
CA PRO A 56 2.37 1.74 -2.75
C PRO A 56 1.26 2.63 -2.15
N HIS A 57 0.46 3.25 -3.02
CA HIS A 57 -0.70 4.03 -2.56
C HIS A 57 -1.66 3.12 -1.78
N TYR A 58 -2.33 3.64 -0.76
CA TYR A 58 -3.23 2.84 0.11
C TYR A 58 -4.39 2.18 -0.67
N ASP A 59 -4.71 2.67 -1.87
CA ASP A 59 -5.62 2.02 -2.82
C ASP A 59 -5.22 0.59 -3.16
N THR A 60 -3.94 0.25 -3.01
CA THR A 60 -3.44 -1.13 -3.09
C THR A 60 -4.22 -2.08 -2.18
N LEU A 61 -4.73 -1.59 -1.04
CA LEU A 61 -5.61 -2.34 -0.13
C LEU A 61 -7.09 -2.00 -0.35
N VAL A 62 -7.45 -0.72 -0.38
CA VAL A 62 -8.88 -0.30 -0.43
C VAL A 62 -9.57 -0.77 -1.71
N LYS A 63 -8.86 -0.80 -2.83
CA LYS A 63 -9.39 -1.18 -4.15
C LYS A 63 -8.98 -2.59 -4.57
N SER A 64 -8.35 -3.36 -3.69
CA SER A 64 -7.75 -4.66 -4.02
C SER A 64 -8.77 -5.70 -4.51
N GLY A 65 -10.03 -5.60 -4.09
CA GLY A 65 -11.10 -6.50 -4.50
C GLY A 65 -12.15 -5.88 -5.44
N MET A 66 -12.02 -4.59 -5.78
CA MET A 66 -13.09 -3.85 -6.49
C MET A 66 -13.29 -4.32 -7.94
N TYR A 67 -12.24 -4.85 -8.57
CA TYR A 67 -12.27 -5.27 -9.98
C TYR A 67 -11.90 -6.76 -10.19
N GLU A 68 -11.74 -7.52 -9.11
CA GLU A 68 -11.29 -8.92 -9.18
C GLU A 68 -12.44 -9.91 -9.39
N TYR A 69 -13.62 -9.59 -8.83
CA TYR A 69 -14.77 -10.49 -8.80
C TYR A 69 -15.77 -10.15 -9.91
N TYR A 70 -15.50 -10.60 -11.13
CA TYR A 70 -16.42 -10.44 -12.27
C TYR A 70 -17.40 -11.60 -12.40
N ALA A 71 -18.63 -11.31 -12.84
CA ALA A 71 -19.61 -12.33 -13.13
C ALA A 71 -19.22 -13.10 -14.40
N SER A 72 -19.26 -14.42 -14.35
CA SER A 72 -19.03 -15.31 -15.49
C SER A 72 -19.96 -16.51 -15.39
N GLU A 73 -20.29 -17.13 -16.53
CA GLU A 73 -21.10 -18.35 -16.59
C GLU A 73 -22.47 -18.25 -15.87
N GLY A 74 -23.04 -17.05 -15.79
CA GLY A 74 -24.31 -16.79 -15.10
C GLY A 74 -24.22 -16.81 -13.57
N GLN A 75 -23.02 -16.84 -12.99
CA GLN A 75 -22.81 -16.84 -11.54
C GLN A 75 -22.58 -15.42 -11.00
N ASN A 76 -23.21 -15.12 -9.85
CA ASN A 76 -22.93 -13.92 -9.08
C ASN A 76 -21.60 -14.13 -8.31
N PRO A 77 -20.63 -13.22 -8.40
CA PRO A 77 -19.31 -13.44 -7.84
C PRO A 77 -19.17 -13.06 -6.35
N LEU A 78 -20.19 -12.47 -5.73
CA LEU A 78 -20.16 -12.09 -4.30
C LEU A 78 -19.81 -13.25 -3.36
N PRO A 79 -20.32 -14.49 -3.53
CA PRO A 79 -19.93 -15.63 -2.70
C PRO A 79 -18.45 -15.98 -2.78
N PHE A 80 -17.74 -15.63 -3.86
CA PHE A 80 -16.31 -15.88 -3.99
C PHE A 80 -15.50 -15.05 -2.99
N ALA A 81 -15.92 -13.82 -2.71
CA ALA A 81 -15.28 -13.00 -1.66
C ALA A 81 -15.48 -13.62 -0.26
N LEU A 82 -16.63 -14.25 0.00
CA LEU A 82 -16.85 -15.00 1.25
C LEU A 82 -16.02 -16.28 1.31
N ALA A 83 -15.84 -16.96 0.17
CA ALA A 83 -15.03 -18.18 0.08
C ALA A 83 -13.57 -17.93 0.51
N GLU A 84 -12.97 -16.80 0.12
CA GLU A 84 -11.61 -16.42 0.57
C GLU A 84 -11.49 -16.33 2.11
N LEU A 85 -12.53 -15.83 2.79
CA LEU A 85 -12.56 -15.77 4.26
C LEU A 85 -12.79 -17.16 4.89
N ILE A 86 -13.58 -18.01 4.23
CA ILE A 86 -13.77 -19.40 4.62
C ILE A 86 -12.45 -20.16 4.49
N ASP A 87 -11.67 -19.95 3.43
CA ASP A 87 -10.38 -20.60 3.22
C ASP A 87 -9.37 -20.26 4.32
N ASN A 88 -9.34 -19.00 4.76
CA ASN A 88 -8.56 -18.58 5.93
C ASN A 88 -9.01 -19.34 7.20
N SER A 89 -10.32 -19.42 7.43
CA SER A 89 -10.92 -20.10 8.58
C SER A 89 -10.67 -21.62 8.55
N LEU A 90 -10.69 -22.23 7.35
CA LEU A 90 -10.35 -23.63 7.15
C LEU A 90 -8.89 -23.89 7.52
N SER A 91 -7.97 -23.01 7.12
CA SER A 91 -6.56 -23.11 7.52
C SER A 91 -6.40 -23.02 9.04
N ALA A 92 -7.04 -22.03 9.67
CA ALA A 92 -6.95 -21.77 11.12
C ALA A 92 -7.52 -22.90 11.98
N THR A 93 -8.56 -23.59 11.50
CA THR A 93 -9.24 -24.69 12.22
C THR A 93 -8.65 -26.07 11.93
N SER A 94 -7.64 -26.17 11.06
CA SER A 94 -7.14 -27.46 10.54
C SER A 94 -6.58 -28.42 11.60
N ARG A 95 -6.12 -27.89 12.75
CA ARG A 95 -5.56 -28.67 13.87
C ARG A 95 -6.50 -28.78 15.07
N ASN A 96 -7.77 -28.38 14.94
CA ASN A 96 -8.73 -28.51 16.03
C ASN A 96 -8.90 -30.00 16.38
N THR A 97 -8.89 -30.31 17.67
CA THR A 97 -9.12 -31.68 18.19
C THR A 97 -10.59 -32.09 18.18
N GLY A 98 -11.50 -31.17 17.83
CA GLY A 98 -12.95 -31.37 17.78
C GLY A 98 -13.59 -30.65 16.60
N ILE A 99 -14.81 -30.13 16.80
CA ILE A 99 -15.58 -29.46 15.74
C ILE A 99 -14.81 -28.25 15.20
N ARG A 100 -14.76 -28.15 13.86
CA ARG A 100 -14.29 -26.98 13.12
C ARG A 100 -15.51 -26.13 12.78
N SER A 101 -15.76 -25.11 13.59
CA SER A 101 -16.90 -24.20 13.41
C SER A 101 -16.47 -22.98 12.64
N ILE A 102 -17.19 -22.66 11.57
CA ILE A 102 -17.03 -21.45 10.77
C ILE A 102 -18.45 -20.89 10.56
N GLN A 103 -18.69 -19.67 11.03
CA GLN A 103 -20.00 -19.03 11.02
C GLN A 103 -19.94 -17.78 10.15
N ILE A 104 -20.92 -17.62 9.26
CA ILE A 104 -21.16 -16.36 8.54
C ILE A 104 -22.42 -15.74 9.13
N LYS A 105 -22.28 -14.56 9.73
CA LYS A 105 -23.39 -13.79 10.29
C LYS A 105 -23.67 -12.59 9.40
N LEU A 106 -24.88 -12.54 8.85
CA LEU A 106 -25.40 -11.40 8.09
C LEU A 106 -26.25 -10.56 9.03
N LEU A 107 -25.64 -9.52 9.60
CA LEU A 107 -26.26 -8.65 10.59
C LEU A 107 -26.88 -7.46 9.88
N PHE A 108 -28.04 -7.68 9.26
CA PHE A 108 -28.78 -6.67 8.49
C PHE A 108 -30.07 -6.22 9.17
N ASP A 109 -30.21 -6.53 10.46
CA ASP A 109 -31.29 -6.01 11.30
C ASP A 109 -30.91 -4.60 11.77
N ASP A 110 -31.57 -3.59 11.21
CA ASP A 110 -31.31 -2.18 11.50
C ASP A 110 -31.54 -1.82 12.99
N SER A 111 -32.30 -2.63 13.74
CA SER A 111 -32.46 -2.44 15.19
C SER A 111 -31.19 -2.76 15.98
N GLN A 112 -30.24 -3.50 15.39
CA GLN A 112 -29.00 -3.94 16.01
C GLN A 112 -27.78 -3.09 15.60
N GLY A 113 -28.00 -2.04 14.80
CA GLY A 113 -26.98 -1.11 14.33
C GLY A 113 -26.80 -1.13 12.82
N LYS A 114 -25.63 -0.68 12.35
CA LYS A 114 -25.33 -0.63 10.90
C LYS A 114 -25.18 -2.04 10.31
N PRO A 115 -25.52 -2.26 9.02
CA PRO A 115 -25.33 -3.53 8.34
C PRO A 115 -23.88 -4.03 8.44
N ALA A 116 -23.71 -5.31 8.76
CA ALA A 116 -22.40 -5.94 8.84
C ALA A 116 -22.42 -7.40 8.36
N VAL A 117 -21.29 -7.85 7.83
CA VAL A 117 -21.01 -9.25 7.53
C VAL A 117 -19.84 -9.68 8.43
N ALA A 118 -20.04 -10.72 9.22
CA ALA A 118 -19.00 -11.25 10.11
C ALA A 118 -18.72 -12.73 9.78
N VAL A 119 -17.44 -13.07 9.65
CA VAL A 119 -16.96 -14.45 9.56
C VAL A 119 -16.23 -14.77 10.86
N ILE A 120 -16.67 -15.81 11.57
CA ILE A 120 -16.18 -16.17 12.90
C ILE A 120 -15.87 -17.66 12.92
N ASP A 121 -14.64 -18.01 13.28
CA ASP A 121 -14.19 -19.38 13.43
C ASP A 121 -13.69 -19.68 14.86
N ASN A 122 -13.54 -20.97 15.17
CA ASN A 122 -12.95 -21.44 16.42
C ASN A 122 -11.53 -22.03 16.22
N GLY A 123 -10.77 -21.49 15.27
CA GLY A 123 -9.41 -21.92 14.97
C GLY A 123 -8.37 -21.41 15.95
N SER A 124 -7.10 -21.51 15.55
CA SER A 124 -5.94 -21.14 16.37
C SER A 124 -5.84 -19.64 16.71
N GLY A 125 -6.63 -18.79 16.05
CA GLY A 125 -6.49 -17.34 16.14
C GLY A 125 -5.16 -16.82 15.60
N MET A 126 -4.79 -15.60 16.01
CA MET A 126 -3.53 -14.94 15.64
C MET A 126 -2.91 -14.24 16.86
N THR A 127 -1.59 -14.32 16.99
CA THR A 127 -0.81 -13.44 17.88
C THR A 127 -0.74 -12.03 17.33
N SER A 128 -0.29 -11.05 18.14
CA SER A 128 -0.09 -9.66 17.66
C SER A 128 0.85 -9.57 16.46
N LYS A 129 1.88 -10.42 16.39
CA LYS A 129 2.81 -10.47 15.25
C LYS A 129 2.14 -11.06 14.00
N GLN A 130 1.35 -12.11 14.16
CA GLN A 130 0.60 -12.72 13.04
C GLN A 130 -0.49 -11.77 12.51
N LEU A 131 -1.15 -11.02 13.40
CA LEU A 131 -2.12 -9.99 13.01
C LEU A 131 -1.45 -8.82 12.27
N ASN A 132 -0.26 -8.39 12.70
CA ASN A 132 0.53 -7.41 11.95
C ASN A 132 0.91 -7.94 10.56
N ASN A 133 1.35 -9.20 10.47
CA ASN A 133 1.67 -9.83 9.19
C ASN A 133 0.44 -9.93 8.27
N TRP A 134 -0.76 -10.18 8.80
CA TRP A 134 -2.00 -10.21 8.03
C TRP A 134 -2.31 -8.86 7.34
N ALA A 135 -1.94 -7.73 7.96
CA ALA A 135 -2.15 -6.40 7.39
C ALA A 135 -1.15 -6.04 6.28
N VAL A 136 -0.09 -6.83 6.06
CA VAL A 136 0.91 -6.58 5.02
C VAL A 136 0.47 -7.20 3.70
N TYR A 137 0.14 -6.36 2.72
CA TYR A 137 -0.30 -6.80 1.39
C TYR A 137 0.75 -7.69 0.71
N ARG A 138 0.30 -8.81 0.12
CA ARG A 138 1.13 -9.85 -0.52
C ARG A 138 2.18 -10.50 0.37
N LEU A 139 2.12 -10.33 1.70
CA LEU A 139 2.88 -11.19 2.61
C LEU A 139 2.21 -12.56 2.67
N SER A 140 2.96 -13.61 2.36
CA SER A 140 2.42 -14.97 2.20
C SER A 140 3.10 -15.96 3.14
N LYS A 141 2.57 -17.18 3.20
CA LYS A 141 3.21 -18.31 3.89
C LYS A 141 4.63 -18.62 3.40
N PHE A 142 5.00 -18.17 2.21
CA PHE A 142 6.33 -18.38 1.62
C PHE A 142 7.32 -17.27 1.94
N THR A 143 6.84 -16.07 2.27
CA THR A 143 7.67 -14.87 2.42
C THR A 143 7.70 -14.32 3.83
N ARG A 144 6.72 -14.67 4.67
CA ARG A 144 6.78 -14.33 6.10
C ARG A 144 7.95 -15.04 6.76
N GLN A 145 8.76 -14.29 7.50
CA GLN A 145 9.72 -14.89 8.42
C GLN A 145 8.92 -15.61 9.50
N GLY A 146 9.08 -16.94 9.57
CA GLY A 146 8.32 -17.75 10.51
C GLY A 146 8.85 -17.58 11.92
N ASP A 147 7.97 -17.30 12.86
CA ASP A 147 8.01 -18.02 14.12
C ASP A 147 7.23 -19.32 13.85
N PHE A 148 7.96 -20.38 13.50
CA PHE A 148 7.41 -21.72 13.57
C PHE A 148 7.21 -22.00 15.07
N GLU A 149 5.96 -22.09 15.52
CA GLU A 149 5.60 -22.92 16.68
C GLU A 149 5.48 -24.38 16.24
#